data_AF-A0A164WWH2-F1
#
_entry.id   AF-A0A164WWH2-F1
#
_cell.length_a   1.000
_cell.length_b   1.000
_cell.length_c   1.000
_cell.angle_alpha   90.00
_cell.angle_beta   90.00
_cell.angle_gamma   90.00
#
_symmetry.space_group_name_H-M   'P 1'
#
loop_
_entity.id
_entity.type
_entity.pdbx_description
1 polymer ?
#
loop_
_entity_poly.entity_id
_entity_poly.type
_entity_poly.pdbx_seq_one_letter_code
_entity_poly.pdbx_strand_id
1 'polypeptide(L)'
;MSHLVQPSVQPLVPLLDPKYYYSSLFVDAFTEDLVDLLRTFHDQYTLKPPPRHAFDIFKDIWRQKGWNWIHLKELTDAPREAFLDTCFRIFVTHIACPPFHENANGVLYQIGALFALYTLYFTQPSVASPKIWRQHHISIPIDYHASLHALPSLVSSDMTHYVIHVLSRLLESHAFYIIPASDLEPFSPVKLPHSILKKVPILEKGKSGRKNKQQKGLLALEKLRRLEALADGGEQHPVDADDDALASYLALKQEIADTVPSEDIKAAEDETMSRLRRVDVKTTEKGMETGREGLIRAEDAAISPSGLLGLIRSH
;
A
#
# COMPACT_ATOMS: atom_id res chain seq x y z
N MET A 1 55.04 -10.81 -8.94
CA MET A 1 53.71 -11.44 -8.94
C MET A 1 52.78 -10.52 -8.16
N SER A 2 52.04 -9.68 -8.89
CA SER A 2 51.19 -8.63 -8.32
C SER A 2 49.88 -9.26 -7.86
N HIS A 3 49.60 -9.20 -6.57
CA HIS A 3 48.32 -9.64 -6.01
C HIS A 3 47.22 -8.72 -6.55
N LEU A 4 46.42 -9.22 -7.49
CA LEU A 4 45.16 -8.62 -7.89
C LEU A 4 44.25 -8.63 -6.66
N VAL A 5 44.15 -7.49 -5.99
CA VAL A 5 43.13 -7.24 -4.98
C VAL A 5 41.79 -7.32 -5.71
N GLN A 6 41.00 -8.36 -5.41
CA GLN A 6 39.63 -8.45 -5.87
C GLN A 6 38.89 -7.20 -5.38
N PRO A 7 38.22 -6.44 -6.26
CA PRO A 7 37.43 -5.29 -5.83
C PRO A 7 36.37 -5.79 -4.85
N SER A 8 36.32 -5.13 -3.70
CA SER A 8 35.30 -5.34 -2.67
C SER A 8 33.91 -5.21 -3.30
N VAL A 9 33.18 -6.32 -3.35
CA VAL A 9 31.76 -6.34 -3.70
C VAL A 9 31.05 -5.61 -2.57
N GLN A 10 30.75 -4.32 -2.78
CA GLN A 10 29.93 -3.58 -1.83
C GLN A 10 28.61 -4.34 -1.62
N PRO A 11 28.10 -4.46 -0.38
CA PRO A 11 26.83 -5.13 -0.14
C PRO A 11 25.73 -4.44 -0.94
N LEU A 12 25.09 -5.28 -1.75
CA LEU A 12 23.93 -5.06 -2.60
C LEU A 12 23.02 -3.91 -2.18
N VAL A 13 22.60 -3.14 -3.20
CA VAL A 13 21.33 -2.39 -3.24
C VAL A 13 20.28 -3.16 -2.43
N PRO A 14 19.53 -2.53 -1.50
CA PRO A 14 18.56 -3.24 -0.68
C PRO A 14 17.62 -4.03 -1.59
N LEU A 15 17.78 -5.35 -1.56
CA LEU A 15 16.95 -6.28 -2.30
C LEU A 15 15.52 -6.09 -1.83
N LEU A 16 14.62 -5.70 -2.75
CA LEU A 16 13.20 -5.62 -2.44
C LEU A 16 12.72 -7.00 -1.96
N ASP A 17 12.12 -7.05 -0.77
CA ASP A 17 11.49 -8.27 -0.27
C ASP A 17 10.35 -8.65 -1.23
N PRO A 18 10.23 -9.92 -1.67
CA PRO A 18 9.09 -10.38 -2.48
C PRO A 18 7.72 -9.94 -1.95
N LYS A 19 7.57 -9.80 -0.62
CA LYS A 19 6.35 -9.31 0.04
C LYS A 19 5.95 -7.89 -0.37
N TYR A 20 6.90 -7.08 -0.84
CA TYR A 20 6.59 -5.76 -1.40
C TYR A 20 5.63 -5.86 -2.58
N TYR A 21 5.79 -6.84 -3.47
CA TYR A 21 4.92 -7.01 -4.64
C TYR A 21 3.52 -7.46 -4.27
N TYR A 22 3.34 -8.10 -3.12
CA TYR A 22 2.00 -8.41 -2.60
C TYR A 22 1.40 -7.28 -1.76
N SER A 23 2.14 -6.21 -1.48
CA SER A 23 1.67 -5.11 -0.62
C SER A 23 0.77 -4.12 -1.37
N SER A 24 -0.05 -3.38 -0.62
CA SER A 24 -0.91 -2.32 -1.16
C SER A 24 -0.12 -1.23 -1.88
N LEU A 25 1.13 -0.96 -1.47
CA LEU A 25 1.99 0.02 -2.15
C LEU A 25 2.28 -0.36 -3.61
N PHE A 26 2.38 -1.64 -3.90
CA PHE A 26 2.61 -2.11 -5.27
C PHE A 26 1.30 -2.45 -5.97
N VAL A 27 0.45 -3.26 -5.35
CA VAL A 27 -0.79 -3.76 -5.96
C VAL A 27 -1.71 -2.62 -6.34
N ASP A 28 -1.94 -1.64 -5.46
CA ASP A 28 -2.88 -0.55 -5.73
C ASP A 28 -2.34 0.33 -6.84
N ALA A 29 -1.06 0.75 -6.75
CA ALA A 29 -0.42 1.57 -7.78
C ALA A 29 -0.39 0.86 -9.15
N PHE A 30 -0.05 -0.43 -9.18
CA PHE A 30 -0.03 -1.20 -10.41
C PHE A 30 -1.44 -1.39 -11.01
N THR A 31 -2.45 -1.58 -10.16
CA THR A 31 -3.85 -1.69 -10.57
C THR A 31 -4.37 -0.37 -11.13
N GLU A 32 -4.04 0.76 -10.48
CA GLU A 32 -4.35 2.11 -10.98
C GLU A 32 -3.70 2.36 -12.35
N ASP A 33 -2.41 2.05 -12.50
CA ASP A 33 -1.67 2.18 -13.76
C ASP A 33 -2.29 1.31 -14.87
N LEU A 34 -2.69 0.08 -14.54
CA LEU A 34 -3.38 -0.81 -15.47
C LEU A 34 -4.74 -0.23 -15.87
N VAL A 35 -5.56 0.22 -14.92
CA VAL A 35 -6.87 0.82 -15.21
C VAL A 35 -6.71 2.04 -16.12
N ASP A 36 -5.70 2.87 -15.90
CA ASP A 36 -5.38 4.01 -16.75
C ASP A 36 -4.91 3.59 -18.16
N LEU A 37 -4.09 2.54 -18.26
CA LEU A 37 -3.73 1.91 -19.54
C LEU A 37 -4.96 1.43 -20.32
N LEU A 38 -5.84 0.69 -19.67
CA LEU A 38 -7.05 0.13 -20.29
C LEU A 38 -8.06 1.22 -20.67
N ARG A 39 -8.23 2.24 -19.83
CA ARG A 39 -9.07 3.40 -20.13
C ARG A 39 -8.55 4.17 -21.34
N THR A 40 -7.24 4.44 -21.40
CA THR A 40 -6.64 5.12 -22.55
C THR A 40 -6.83 4.30 -23.84
N PHE A 41 -6.69 2.98 -23.75
CA PHE A 41 -6.95 2.09 -24.89
C PHE A 41 -8.41 2.13 -25.34
N HIS A 42 -9.35 2.02 -24.40
CA HIS A 42 -10.77 2.15 -24.66
C HIS A 42 -11.11 3.47 -25.36
N ASP A 43 -10.63 4.59 -24.81
CA ASP A 43 -10.93 5.93 -25.31
C ASP A 43 -10.38 6.15 -26.72
N GLN A 44 -9.16 5.69 -27.01
CA GLN A 44 -8.57 5.81 -28.34
C GLN A 44 -9.22 4.87 -29.37
N TYR A 45 -9.62 3.67 -28.96
CA TYR A 45 -10.24 2.69 -29.87
C TYR A 45 -11.69 3.06 -30.23
N THR A 46 -12.40 3.74 -29.34
CA THR A 46 -13.81 4.14 -29.55
C THR A 46 -13.97 5.40 -30.41
N LEU A 47 -12.88 6.12 -30.73
CA LEU A 47 -12.89 7.21 -31.71
C LEU A 47 -13.31 6.67 -33.09
N LYS A 48 -14.36 7.24 -33.70
CA LYS A 48 -14.88 6.79 -35.01
C LYS A 48 -14.36 7.66 -36.17
N PRO A 49 -13.83 7.07 -37.26
CA PRO A 49 -13.41 5.67 -37.38
C PRO A 49 -12.15 5.39 -36.55
N PRO A 50 -11.95 4.15 -36.08
CA PRO A 50 -10.72 3.81 -35.37
C PRO A 50 -9.53 4.05 -36.31
N PRO A 51 -8.50 4.79 -35.88
CA PRO A 51 -7.45 5.24 -36.78
C PRO A 51 -6.55 4.09 -37.27
N ARG A 52 -6.51 2.99 -36.51
CA ARG A 52 -5.60 1.84 -36.69
C ARG A 52 -6.20 0.56 -36.11
N HIS A 53 -5.53 -0.56 -36.34
CA HIS A 53 -5.85 -1.84 -35.73
C HIS A 53 -5.75 -1.80 -34.19
N ALA A 54 -6.64 -2.53 -33.51
CA ALA A 54 -6.75 -2.51 -32.05
C ALA A 54 -5.43 -2.80 -31.34
N PHE A 55 -4.70 -3.83 -31.77
CA PHE A 55 -3.44 -4.21 -31.14
C PHE A 55 -2.31 -3.20 -31.39
N ASP A 56 -2.33 -2.50 -32.53
CA ASP A 56 -1.35 -1.44 -32.80
C ASP A 56 -1.57 -0.22 -31.90
N ILE A 57 -2.83 0.18 -31.72
CA ILE A 57 -3.21 1.23 -30.75
C ILE A 57 -2.74 0.83 -29.35
N PHE A 58 -3.01 -0.40 -28.93
CA PHE A 58 -2.57 -0.90 -27.63
C PHE A 58 -1.04 -0.85 -27.46
N LYS A 59 -0.27 -1.31 -28.45
CA LYS A 59 1.21 -1.27 -28.40
C LYS A 59 1.76 0.16 -28.29
N ASP A 60 1.15 1.10 -29.00
CA ASP A 60 1.56 2.51 -28.95
C ASP A 60 1.32 3.09 -27.55
N ILE A 61 0.15 2.83 -26.96
CA ILE A 61 -0.17 3.25 -25.59
C ILE A 61 0.74 2.57 -24.56
N TRP A 62 0.98 1.26 -24.71
CA TRP A 62 1.89 0.49 -23.86
C TRP A 62 3.29 1.12 -23.80
N ARG A 63 3.83 1.53 -24.96
CA ARG A 63 5.13 2.22 -25.05
C ARG A 63 5.07 3.64 -24.50
N GLN A 64 4.02 4.41 -24.81
CA GLN A 64 3.87 5.79 -24.33
C GLN A 64 3.78 5.87 -22.80
N LYS A 65 3.11 4.89 -22.17
CA LYS A 65 3.02 4.77 -20.72
C LYS A 65 4.26 4.10 -20.08
N GLY A 66 5.28 3.76 -20.87
CA GLY A 66 6.55 3.22 -20.38
C GLY A 66 6.51 1.75 -19.94
N TRP A 67 5.44 1.01 -20.24
CA TRP A 67 5.32 -0.40 -19.85
C TRP A 67 6.32 -1.31 -20.57
N ASN A 68 6.90 -0.87 -21.69
CA ASN A 68 8.00 -1.59 -22.34
C ASN A 68 9.26 -1.70 -21.46
N TRP A 69 9.40 -0.82 -20.46
CA TRP A 69 10.53 -0.83 -19.52
C TRP A 69 10.28 -1.70 -18.28
N ILE A 70 9.10 -2.32 -18.17
CA ILE A 70 8.70 -3.09 -17.00
C ILE A 70 9.66 -4.24 -16.67
N HIS A 71 10.26 -4.83 -17.71
CA HIS A 71 11.23 -5.93 -17.58
C HIS A 71 12.64 -5.49 -17.21
N LEU A 72 12.97 -4.20 -17.36
CA LEU A 72 14.30 -3.65 -17.07
C LEU A 72 14.56 -3.43 -15.58
N LYS A 73 13.59 -3.73 -14.71
CA LYS A 73 13.84 -3.73 -13.27
C LYS A 73 14.85 -4.85 -12.96
N GLU A 74 16.04 -4.45 -12.50
CA GLU A 74 17.08 -5.34 -11.99
C GLU A 74 16.59 -5.97 -10.68
N LEU A 75 15.83 -7.04 -10.81
CA LEU A 75 15.32 -7.84 -9.70
C LEU A 75 16.06 -9.16 -9.68
N THR A 76 16.41 -9.63 -8.49
CA THR A 76 16.82 -11.02 -8.28
C THR A 76 15.64 -11.96 -8.52
N ASP A 77 15.92 -13.26 -8.62
CA ASP A 77 14.95 -14.27 -9.03
C ASP A 77 13.66 -14.26 -8.19
N ALA A 78 13.75 -14.31 -6.86
CA ALA A 78 12.57 -14.39 -6.00
C ALA A 78 11.68 -13.12 -6.02
N PRO A 79 12.21 -11.89 -5.92
CA PRO A 79 11.40 -10.68 -6.10
C PRO A 79 10.83 -10.56 -7.51
N ARG A 80 11.56 -11.02 -8.54
CA ARG A 80 11.07 -11.05 -9.92
C ARG A 80 9.92 -12.03 -10.11
N GLU A 81 9.98 -13.17 -9.45
CA GLU A 81 8.90 -14.16 -9.41
C GLU A 81 7.63 -13.58 -8.78
N ALA A 82 7.73 -13.04 -7.57
CA ALA A 82 6.60 -12.38 -6.92
C ALA A 82 6.03 -11.22 -7.73
N PHE A 83 6.90 -10.44 -8.37
CA PHE A 83 6.50 -9.35 -9.27
C PHE A 83 5.69 -9.86 -10.46
N LEU A 84 6.22 -10.82 -11.23
CA LEU A 84 5.54 -11.33 -12.43
C LEU A 84 4.27 -12.10 -12.07
N ASP A 85 4.29 -12.92 -11.02
CA ASP A 85 3.10 -13.64 -10.54
C ASP A 85 1.98 -12.65 -10.16
N THR A 86 2.31 -11.60 -9.40
CA THR A 86 1.35 -10.55 -9.03
C THR A 86 0.80 -9.84 -10.27
N CYS A 87 1.66 -9.41 -11.20
CA CYS A 87 1.23 -8.72 -12.42
C CYS A 87 0.30 -9.60 -13.27
N PHE A 88 0.66 -10.87 -13.49
CA PHE A 88 -0.16 -11.79 -14.27
C PHE A 88 -1.49 -12.08 -13.59
N ARG A 89 -1.49 -12.27 -12.27
CA ARG A 89 -2.72 -12.46 -11.51
C ARG A 89 -3.66 -11.26 -11.63
N ILE A 90 -3.13 -10.04 -11.56
CA ILE A 90 -3.92 -8.82 -11.75
C ILE A 90 -4.51 -8.81 -13.15
N PHE A 91 -3.72 -9.06 -14.21
CA PHE A 91 -4.24 -9.11 -15.58
C PHE A 91 -5.33 -10.16 -15.76
N VAL A 92 -5.13 -11.39 -15.29
CA VAL A 92 -6.11 -12.47 -15.37
C VAL A 92 -7.40 -12.09 -14.64
N THR A 93 -7.29 -11.46 -13.46
CA THR A 93 -8.45 -10.98 -12.70
C THR A 93 -9.23 -9.92 -13.49
N HIS A 94 -8.54 -8.98 -14.15
CA HIS A 94 -9.19 -7.96 -15.00
C HIS A 94 -9.83 -8.55 -16.27
N ILE A 95 -9.34 -9.67 -16.79
CA ILE A 95 -9.97 -10.38 -17.90
C ILE A 95 -11.25 -11.08 -17.42
N ALA A 96 -11.21 -11.78 -16.29
CA ALA A 96 -12.34 -12.57 -15.80
C ALA A 96 -13.42 -11.73 -15.10
N CYS A 97 -13.01 -10.73 -14.32
CA CYS A 97 -13.87 -9.88 -13.50
C CYS A 97 -13.47 -8.39 -13.67
N PRO A 98 -13.81 -7.75 -14.80
CA PRO A 98 -13.46 -6.36 -15.04
C PRO A 98 -14.16 -5.44 -14.00
N PRO A 99 -13.47 -4.41 -13.47
CA PRO A 99 -14.03 -3.52 -12.44
C PRO A 99 -15.22 -2.66 -12.91
N PHE A 100 -15.49 -2.63 -14.22
CA PHE A 100 -16.55 -1.81 -14.85
C PHE A 100 -17.67 -2.68 -15.46
N HIS A 101 -17.98 -3.82 -14.85
CA HIS A 101 -18.85 -4.88 -15.39
C HIS A 101 -20.27 -4.41 -15.78
N GLU A 102 -20.74 -3.26 -15.30
CA GLU A 102 -22.10 -2.77 -15.53
C GLU A 102 -22.32 -2.18 -16.94
N ASN A 103 -21.26 -1.90 -17.71
CA ASN A 103 -21.37 -1.26 -19.02
C ASN A 103 -21.00 -2.22 -20.16
N ALA A 104 -21.67 -2.08 -21.32
CA ALA A 104 -21.32 -2.78 -22.57
C ALA A 104 -19.84 -2.59 -22.98
N ASN A 105 -19.18 -1.57 -22.42
CA ASN A 105 -17.76 -1.27 -22.60
C ASN A 105 -16.82 -2.26 -21.89
N GLY A 106 -17.32 -3.12 -21.00
CA GLY A 106 -16.51 -4.06 -20.22
C GLY A 106 -15.65 -5.00 -21.08
N VAL A 107 -16.15 -5.41 -22.25
CA VAL A 107 -15.43 -6.30 -23.17
C VAL A 107 -14.12 -5.68 -23.67
N LEU A 108 -14.09 -4.36 -23.93
CA LEU A 108 -12.85 -3.70 -24.37
C LEU A 108 -11.79 -3.67 -23.27
N TYR A 109 -12.18 -3.54 -22.00
CA TYR A 109 -11.25 -3.64 -20.87
C TYR A 109 -10.67 -5.06 -20.75
N GLN A 110 -11.50 -6.09 -20.92
CA GLN A 110 -11.05 -7.48 -20.91
C GLN A 110 -10.05 -7.75 -22.04
N ILE A 111 -10.32 -7.26 -23.25
CA ILE A 111 -9.40 -7.40 -24.39
C ILE A 111 -8.09 -6.64 -24.14
N GLY A 112 -8.15 -5.41 -23.63
CA GLY A 112 -6.95 -4.66 -23.28
C GLY A 112 -6.11 -5.38 -22.22
N ALA A 113 -6.76 -6.01 -21.22
CA ALA A 113 -6.07 -6.80 -20.19
C ALA A 113 -5.45 -8.08 -20.79
N LEU A 114 -6.11 -8.74 -21.74
CA LEU A 114 -5.55 -9.85 -22.50
C LEU A 114 -4.33 -9.42 -23.33
N PHE A 115 -4.39 -8.26 -23.97
CA PHE A 115 -3.25 -7.70 -24.70
C PHE A 115 -2.08 -7.36 -23.77
N ALA A 116 -2.36 -6.83 -22.57
CA ALA A 116 -1.34 -6.59 -21.54
C ALA A 116 -0.68 -7.90 -21.08
N LEU A 117 -1.48 -8.93 -20.78
CA LEU A 117 -1.01 -10.27 -20.41
C LEU A 117 -0.10 -10.87 -21.48
N TYR A 118 -0.57 -10.90 -22.72
CA TYR A 118 0.19 -11.38 -23.87
C TYR A 118 1.50 -10.62 -24.06
N THR A 119 1.43 -9.29 -24.02
CA THR A 119 2.59 -8.43 -24.23
C THR A 119 3.62 -8.67 -23.14
N LEU A 120 3.23 -8.65 -21.86
CA LEU A 120 4.15 -8.88 -20.75
C LEU A 120 4.77 -10.28 -20.83
N TYR A 121 3.98 -11.33 -21.07
CA TYR A 121 4.43 -12.71 -21.08
C TYR A 121 5.46 -13.00 -22.19
N PHE A 122 5.22 -12.53 -23.42
CA PHE A 122 6.11 -12.77 -24.55
C PHE A 122 7.29 -11.81 -24.67
N THR A 123 7.26 -10.66 -23.99
CA THR A 123 8.39 -9.71 -23.95
C THR A 123 9.36 -9.96 -22.81
N GLN A 124 9.14 -11.02 -22.00
CA GLN A 124 10.09 -11.42 -20.97
C GLN A 124 11.48 -11.72 -21.61
N PRO A 125 12.59 -11.24 -21.00
CA PRO A 125 13.92 -11.52 -21.49
C PRO A 125 14.20 -13.03 -21.43
N SER A 126 14.56 -13.62 -22.57
CA SER A 126 14.84 -15.06 -22.69
C SER A 126 16.31 -15.39 -22.91
N VAL A 127 17.12 -14.42 -23.36
CA VAL A 127 18.54 -14.61 -23.74
C VAL A 127 19.43 -13.59 -23.02
N ALA A 128 19.27 -13.45 -21.70
CA ALA A 128 20.11 -12.56 -20.89
C ALA A 128 21.34 -13.31 -20.34
N SER A 129 22.47 -12.62 -20.23
CA SER A 129 23.68 -13.05 -19.51
C SER A 129 24.04 -11.97 -18.49
N PRO A 130 23.88 -12.20 -17.17
CA PRO A 130 23.50 -13.46 -16.52
C PRO A 130 22.05 -13.88 -16.81
N LYS A 131 21.75 -15.18 -16.66
CA LYS A 131 20.40 -15.74 -16.87
C LYS A 131 19.44 -15.07 -15.89
N ILE A 132 18.48 -14.33 -16.41
CA ILE A 132 17.42 -13.71 -15.62
C ILE A 132 16.28 -14.72 -15.47
N TRP A 133 15.71 -14.83 -14.27
CA TRP A 133 14.54 -15.67 -14.06
C TRP A 133 13.36 -15.25 -14.94
N ARG A 134 12.62 -16.24 -15.45
CA ARG A 134 11.49 -16.08 -16.34
C ARG A 134 10.32 -16.91 -15.81
N GLN A 135 9.13 -16.31 -15.80
CA GLN A 135 7.92 -17.05 -15.48
C GLN A 135 7.46 -17.83 -16.71
N HIS A 136 7.41 -19.15 -16.56
CA HIS A 136 7.03 -20.08 -17.62
C HIS A 136 5.53 -20.36 -17.68
N HIS A 137 4.83 -20.22 -16.54
CA HIS A 137 3.40 -20.49 -16.47
C HIS A 137 2.68 -19.39 -15.68
N ILE A 138 1.45 -19.09 -16.09
CA ILE A 138 0.54 -18.14 -15.48
C ILE A 138 -0.50 -18.95 -14.74
N SER A 139 -0.53 -18.85 -13.42
CA SER A 139 -1.56 -19.46 -12.58
C SER A 139 -2.93 -18.85 -12.92
N ILE A 140 -3.88 -19.68 -13.32
CA ILE A 140 -5.23 -19.25 -13.70
C ILE A 140 -6.29 -20.21 -13.13
N PRO A 141 -7.26 -19.72 -12.34
CA PRO A 141 -8.41 -20.50 -11.89
C PRO A 141 -9.18 -21.09 -13.07
N ILE A 142 -9.72 -22.30 -12.90
CA ILE A 142 -10.43 -23.01 -13.98
C ILE A 142 -11.63 -22.21 -14.54
N ASP A 143 -12.35 -21.48 -13.69
CA ASP A 143 -13.46 -20.61 -14.05
C ASP A 143 -12.98 -19.36 -14.82
N TYR A 144 -11.86 -18.76 -14.41
CA TYR A 144 -11.26 -17.64 -15.13
C TYR A 144 -10.73 -18.08 -16.51
N HIS A 145 -10.17 -19.28 -16.59
CA HIS A 145 -9.76 -19.89 -17.85
C HIS A 145 -10.97 -20.12 -18.77
N ALA A 146 -12.11 -20.61 -18.25
CA ALA A 146 -13.34 -20.74 -19.03
C ALA A 146 -13.84 -19.39 -19.57
N SER A 147 -13.82 -18.34 -18.74
CA SER A 147 -14.17 -16.96 -19.17
C SER A 147 -13.24 -16.45 -20.28
N LEU A 148 -11.94 -16.76 -20.19
CA LEU A 148 -10.97 -16.40 -21.23
C LEU A 148 -11.28 -17.08 -22.58
N HIS A 149 -11.70 -18.35 -22.57
CA HIS A 149 -12.12 -19.08 -23.78
C HIS A 149 -13.44 -18.57 -24.37
N ALA A 150 -14.34 -18.04 -23.53
CA ALA A 150 -15.58 -17.42 -23.99
C ALA A 150 -15.35 -16.04 -24.65
N LEU A 151 -14.24 -15.36 -24.33
CA LEU A 151 -14.00 -13.99 -24.74
C LEU A 151 -14.17 -13.74 -26.25
N PRO A 152 -13.61 -14.54 -27.19
CA PRO A 152 -13.76 -14.30 -28.62
C PRO A 152 -15.22 -14.21 -29.10
N SER A 153 -16.14 -14.93 -28.44
CA SER A 153 -17.57 -14.91 -28.80
C SER A 153 -18.31 -13.64 -28.37
N LEU A 154 -17.72 -12.89 -27.43
CA LEU A 154 -18.28 -11.65 -26.88
C LEU A 154 -17.82 -10.40 -27.64
N VAL A 155 -16.83 -10.54 -28.52
CA VAL A 155 -16.18 -9.41 -29.20
C VAL A 155 -16.84 -9.13 -30.55
N SER A 156 -16.82 -7.87 -30.99
CA SER A 156 -17.22 -7.50 -32.35
C SER A 156 -16.33 -8.17 -33.42
N SER A 157 -16.86 -8.30 -34.64
CA SER A 157 -16.18 -8.93 -35.78
C SER A 157 -14.75 -8.41 -35.99
N ASP A 158 -14.54 -7.10 -35.81
CA ASP A 158 -13.32 -6.40 -36.21
C ASP A 158 -12.15 -6.60 -35.24
N MET A 159 -12.41 -7.10 -34.03
CA MET A 159 -11.38 -7.42 -33.02
C MET A 159 -11.21 -8.91 -32.80
N THR A 160 -12.18 -9.72 -33.24
CA THR A 160 -12.25 -11.16 -32.98
C THR A 160 -10.97 -11.87 -33.41
N HIS A 161 -10.41 -11.55 -34.58
CA HIS A 161 -9.19 -12.21 -35.07
C HIS A 161 -7.95 -11.89 -34.22
N TYR A 162 -7.85 -10.69 -33.65
CA TYR A 162 -6.75 -10.36 -32.73
C TYR A 162 -6.86 -11.13 -31.42
N VAL A 163 -8.08 -11.22 -30.87
CA VAL A 163 -8.33 -11.95 -29.62
C VAL A 163 -8.06 -13.44 -29.81
N ILE A 164 -8.56 -14.04 -30.90
CA ILE A 164 -8.27 -15.43 -31.26
C ILE A 164 -6.77 -15.63 -31.42
N HIS A 165 -6.09 -14.77 -32.18
CA HIS A 165 -4.65 -14.90 -32.38
C HIS A 165 -3.88 -14.86 -31.05
N VAL A 166 -4.13 -13.85 -30.22
CA VAL A 166 -3.46 -13.69 -28.93
C VAL A 166 -3.72 -14.90 -28.01
N LEU A 167 -4.97 -15.35 -27.93
CA LEU A 167 -5.35 -16.49 -27.11
C LEU A 167 -4.71 -17.79 -27.62
N SER A 168 -4.77 -18.05 -28.92
CA SER A 168 -4.12 -19.22 -29.53
C SER A 168 -2.63 -19.25 -29.23
N ARG A 169 -1.94 -18.10 -29.32
CA ARG A 169 -0.50 -18.04 -28.99
C ARG A 169 -0.21 -18.35 -27.53
N LEU A 170 -1.02 -17.85 -26.59
CA LEU A 170 -0.88 -18.19 -25.16
C LEU A 170 -1.10 -19.69 -24.93
N LEU A 171 -2.13 -20.27 -25.54
CA LEU A 171 -2.47 -21.69 -25.42
C LEU A 171 -1.42 -22.61 -26.06
N GLU A 172 -0.98 -22.32 -27.29
CA GLU A 172 0.08 -23.04 -28.01
C GLU A 172 1.40 -23.06 -27.23
N SER A 173 1.68 -21.98 -26.49
CA SER A 173 2.88 -21.88 -25.65
C SER A 173 2.74 -22.56 -24.28
N HIS A 174 1.60 -23.20 -24.00
CA HIS A 174 1.26 -23.76 -22.69
C HIS A 174 1.48 -22.76 -21.55
N ALA A 175 1.10 -21.50 -21.79
CA ALA A 175 1.36 -20.40 -20.86
C ALA A 175 0.57 -20.50 -19.55
N PHE A 176 -0.49 -21.32 -19.48
CA PHE A 176 -1.39 -21.37 -18.34
C PHE A 176 -1.17 -22.61 -17.47
N TYR A 177 -1.07 -22.40 -16.16
CA TYR A 177 -1.15 -23.44 -15.14
C TYR A 177 -2.54 -23.36 -14.47
N ILE A 178 -3.39 -24.33 -14.76
CA ILE A 178 -4.77 -24.34 -14.27
C ILE A 178 -4.76 -24.71 -12.79
N ILE A 179 -5.31 -23.83 -11.95
CA ILE A 179 -5.51 -24.04 -10.51
C ILE A 179 -7.01 -24.23 -10.21
N PRO A 180 -7.40 -24.61 -8.98
CA PRO A 180 -8.81 -24.75 -8.61
C PRO A 180 -9.64 -23.49 -8.87
N ALA A 181 -10.95 -23.62 -8.80
CA ALA A 181 -11.87 -22.51 -9.04
C ALA A 181 -11.65 -21.34 -8.05
N SER A 182 -11.94 -20.12 -8.49
CA SER A 182 -11.62 -18.88 -7.76
C SER A 182 -12.32 -18.77 -6.40
N ASP A 183 -13.49 -19.40 -6.24
CA ASP A 183 -14.27 -19.51 -4.99
C ASP A 183 -13.56 -20.33 -3.90
N LEU A 184 -12.62 -21.19 -4.29
CA LEU A 184 -11.76 -21.96 -3.38
C LEU A 184 -10.50 -21.21 -2.96
N GLU A 185 -10.38 -19.92 -3.30
CA GLU A 185 -9.26 -19.07 -2.89
C GLU A 185 -7.86 -19.68 -3.23
N PRO A 186 -7.62 -20.16 -4.46
CA PRO A 186 -6.49 -21.03 -4.79
C PRO A 186 -5.12 -20.33 -4.87
N PHE A 187 -5.10 -19.00 -4.80
CA PHE A 187 -3.87 -18.22 -4.94
C PHE A 187 -3.09 -18.11 -3.62
N SER A 188 -1.78 -17.93 -3.71
CA SER A 188 -0.92 -17.63 -2.56
C SER A 188 -0.10 -16.36 -2.83
N PRO A 189 -0.35 -15.25 -2.13
CA PRO A 189 -1.33 -15.05 -1.05
C PRO A 189 -2.78 -15.09 -1.56
N VAL A 190 -3.74 -15.43 -0.70
CA VAL A 190 -5.16 -15.56 -1.09
C VAL A 190 -5.75 -14.24 -1.60
N LYS A 191 -5.47 -13.12 -0.91
CA LYS A 191 -6.00 -11.79 -1.27
C LYS A 191 -4.86 -10.86 -1.67
N LEU A 192 -5.12 -10.04 -2.69
CA LEU A 192 -4.28 -8.91 -3.05
C LEU A 192 -5.06 -7.61 -2.80
N PRO A 193 -4.44 -6.59 -2.18
CA PRO A 193 -3.13 -6.65 -1.52
C PRO A 193 -3.13 -7.56 -0.27
N HIS A 194 -2.01 -8.24 -0.02
CA HIS A 194 -1.82 -9.10 1.15
C HIS A 194 -1.50 -8.30 2.42
N SER A 195 -0.77 -7.19 2.28
CA SER A 195 -0.43 -6.28 3.38
C SER A 195 -0.86 -4.86 3.04
N ILE A 196 -1.63 -4.24 3.93
CA ILE A 196 -2.10 -2.86 3.77
C ILE A 196 -1.16 -1.94 4.54
N LEU A 197 -0.34 -1.21 3.80
CA LEU A 197 0.53 -0.19 4.37
C LEU A 197 -0.23 1.13 4.40
N LYS A 198 -0.61 1.58 5.61
CA LYS A 198 -1.16 2.93 5.81
C LYS A 198 -0.10 3.92 5.34
N LYS A 199 -0.45 4.82 4.41
CA LYS A 199 0.39 5.97 4.06
C LYS A 199 0.61 6.77 5.33
N VAL A 200 1.74 6.55 6.00
CA VAL A 200 2.14 7.39 7.13
C VAL A 200 2.32 8.77 6.51
N PRO A 201 1.58 9.81 6.96
CA PRO A 201 1.75 11.14 6.42
C PRO A 201 3.24 11.47 6.58
N ILE A 202 3.91 11.64 5.44
CA ILE A 202 5.28 12.10 5.41
C ILE A 202 5.18 13.55 5.87
N LEU A 203 5.19 13.76 7.18
CA LEU A 203 5.51 15.05 7.76
C LEU A 203 6.85 15.40 7.13
N GLU A 204 6.86 16.37 6.22
CA GLU A 204 8.04 16.81 5.49
C GLU A 204 9.15 17.07 6.51
N LYS A 205 10.01 16.07 6.72
CA LYS A 205 11.21 16.22 7.50
C LYS A 205 12.19 16.91 6.56
N GLY A 206 12.01 18.22 6.40
CA GLY A 206 13.09 19.10 5.98
C GLY A 206 14.35 18.69 6.74
N LYS A 207 15.43 18.44 6.00
CA LYS A 207 16.70 17.83 6.44
C LYS A 207 17.01 18.17 7.90
N SER A 208 16.59 17.26 8.78
CA SER A 208 16.73 17.42 10.22
C SER A 208 18.15 17.00 10.59
N GLY A 209 19.10 17.92 10.39
CA GLY A 209 20.20 18.04 11.34
C GLY A 209 19.61 17.98 12.75
N ARG A 210 20.27 17.24 13.66
CA ARG A 210 19.84 16.97 15.03
C ARG A 210 19.04 18.14 15.61
N LYS A 211 17.70 18.06 15.57
CA LYS A 211 16.83 19.18 15.96
C LYS A 211 17.21 19.60 17.37
N ASN A 212 17.66 20.84 17.51
CA ASN A 212 18.12 21.38 18.77
C ASN A 212 16.99 21.24 19.80
N LYS A 213 17.32 21.05 21.08
CA LYS A 213 16.33 20.80 22.14
C LYS A 213 15.23 21.88 22.17
N GLN A 214 15.59 23.11 21.79
CA GLN A 214 14.66 24.23 21.60
C GLN A 214 13.65 24.01 20.47
N GLN A 215 14.04 23.47 19.32
CA GLN A 215 13.11 23.17 18.22
C GLN A 215 12.12 22.06 18.58
N LYS A 216 12.55 21.07 19.39
CA LYS A 216 11.63 20.08 19.94
C LYS A 216 10.63 20.71 20.93
N GLY A 217 11.09 21.66 21.74
CA GLY A 217 10.24 22.42 22.66
C GLY A 217 9.19 23.25 21.93
N LEU A 218 9.58 23.99 20.90
CA LEU A 218 8.66 24.78 20.07
C LEU A 218 7.60 23.91 19.37
N LEU A 219 8.02 22.77 18.80
CA LEU A 219 7.10 21.85 18.13
C LEU A 219 6.16 21.14 19.13
N ALA A 220 6.61 20.94 20.37
CA ALA A 220 5.75 20.45 21.45
C ALA A 220 4.74 21.53 21.92
N LEU A 221 5.18 22.78 22.04
CA LEU A 221 4.32 23.92 22.37
C LEU A 221 3.27 24.19 21.29
N GLU A 222 3.64 24.09 20.02
CA GLU A 222 2.69 24.23 18.89
C GLU A 222 1.64 23.12 18.91
N LYS A 223 2.06 21.88 19.21
CA LYS A 223 1.12 20.76 19.38
C LYS A 223 0.22 20.94 20.60
N LEU A 224 0.74 21.44 21.72
CA LEU A 224 -0.05 21.77 22.90
C LEU A 224 -1.07 22.86 22.60
N ARG A 225 -0.65 23.97 21.97
CA ARG A 225 -1.57 25.03 21.53
C ARG A 225 -2.66 24.52 20.60
N ARG A 226 -2.32 23.60 19.70
CA ARG A 226 -3.32 22.98 18.81
C ARG A 226 -4.30 22.11 19.58
N LEU A 227 -3.83 21.38 20.60
CA LEU A 227 -4.70 20.59 21.48
C LEU A 227 -5.57 21.50 22.36
N GLU A 228 -5.03 22.60 22.87
CA GLU A 228 -5.76 23.62 23.64
C GLU A 228 -6.82 24.29 22.76
N ALA A 229 -6.49 24.66 21.52
CA ALA A 229 -7.47 25.23 20.57
C ALA A 229 -8.60 24.24 20.22
N LEU A 230 -8.32 22.94 20.17
CA LEU A 230 -9.34 21.90 19.99
C LEU A 230 -10.16 21.69 21.26
N ALA A 231 -9.56 21.83 22.44
CA ALA A 231 -10.26 21.73 23.73
C ALA A 231 -11.15 22.95 24.01
N ASP A 232 -10.73 24.15 23.62
CA ASP A 232 -11.46 25.41 23.79
C ASP A 232 -12.60 25.60 22.76
N GLY A 233 -12.90 24.58 21.94
CA GLY A 233 -14.04 24.57 21.02
C GLY A 233 -13.96 25.58 19.86
N GLY A 234 -12.75 26.09 19.55
CA GLY A 234 -12.56 27.29 18.72
C GLY A 234 -12.60 27.10 17.20
N GLU A 235 -12.52 25.88 16.67
CA GLU A 235 -12.66 25.66 15.23
C GLU A 235 -13.56 24.45 14.95
N GLN A 236 -14.78 24.74 14.53
CA GLN A 236 -15.70 23.79 13.89
C GLN A 236 -15.15 23.39 12.52
N HIS A 237 -14.10 22.57 12.50
CA HIS A 237 -13.97 21.60 11.43
C HIS A 237 -14.92 20.45 11.77
N PRO A 238 -15.82 20.02 10.86
CA PRO A 238 -16.60 18.80 11.05
C PRO A 238 -15.64 17.63 10.86
N VAL A 239 -14.80 17.40 11.86
CA VAL A 239 -14.39 16.05 12.17
C VAL A 239 -15.63 15.51 12.86
N ASP A 240 -16.27 14.52 12.25
CA ASP A 240 -17.16 13.61 12.96
C ASP A 240 -16.32 12.99 14.07
N ALA A 241 -16.17 13.71 15.19
CA ALA A 241 -15.70 13.17 16.44
C ALA A 241 -16.82 12.23 16.83
N ASP A 242 -16.67 11.00 16.37
CA ASP A 242 -17.54 9.88 16.65
C ASP A 242 -17.83 9.92 18.16
N ASP A 243 -19.02 10.35 18.57
CA ASP A 243 -19.42 10.38 19.98
C ASP A 243 -19.22 8.97 20.59
N ASP A 244 -19.25 7.96 19.73
CA ASP A 244 -18.94 6.57 20.01
C ASP A 244 -17.47 6.34 20.42
N ALA A 245 -16.51 7.12 19.93
CA ALA A 245 -15.10 7.00 20.30
C ALA A 245 -14.83 7.55 21.72
N LEU A 246 -15.47 8.67 22.10
CA LEU A 246 -15.36 9.19 23.47
C LEU A 246 -16.07 8.26 24.46
N ALA A 247 -17.26 7.76 24.10
CA ALA A 247 -17.98 6.78 24.89
C ALA A 247 -17.17 5.48 25.06
N SER A 248 -16.58 4.97 23.98
CA SER A 248 -15.70 3.79 23.99
C SER A 248 -14.47 4.00 24.86
N TYR A 249 -13.85 5.17 24.81
CA TYR A 249 -12.70 5.49 25.66
C TYR A 249 -13.09 5.54 27.15
N LEU A 250 -14.22 6.16 27.49
CA LEU A 250 -14.70 6.22 28.87
C LEU A 250 -15.09 4.84 29.40
N ALA A 251 -15.71 3.99 28.57
CA ALA A 251 -16.04 2.63 28.91
C ALA A 251 -14.79 1.78 29.17
N LEU A 252 -13.81 1.82 28.24
CA LEU A 252 -12.54 1.11 28.41
C LEU A 252 -11.77 1.59 29.66
N LYS A 253 -11.80 2.89 29.93
CA LYS A 253 -11.17 3.47 31.12
C LYS A 253 -11.81 2.95 32.41
N GLN A 254 -13.14 2.85 32.45
CA GLN A 254 -13.85 2.31 33.60
C GLN A 254 -13.55 0.81 33.77
N GLU A 255 -13.54 0.06 32.67
CA GLU A 255 -13.18 -1.36 32.66
C GLU A 255 -11.78 -1.60 33.24
N ILE A 256 -10.79 -0.80 32.84
CA ILE A 256 -9.42 -0.86 33.38
C ILE A 256 -9.40 -0.53 34.88
N ALA A 257 -10.15 0.49 35.30
CA ALA A 257 -10.24 0.86 36.72
C ALA A 257 -10.89 -0.25 37.58
N ASP A 258 -11.80 -1.03 36.99
CA ASP A 258 -12.50 -2.12 37.68
C ASP A 258 -11.69 -3.44 37.68
N THR A 259 -10.84 -3.67 36.67
CA THR A 259 -10.04 -4.91 36.56
C THR A 259 -8.70 -4.84 37.29
N VAL A 260 -8.09 -3.66 37.40
CA VAL A 260 -6.77 -3.52 37.99
C VAL A 260 -6.90 -3.24 39.50
N PRO A 261 -6.21 -3.99 40.38
CA PRO A 261 -6.20 -3.71 41.81
C PRO A 261 -5.80 -2.26 42.09
N SER A 262 -6.52 -1.59 42.99
CA SER A 262 -6.27 -0.18 43.31
C SER A 262 -4.85 0.12 43.81
N GLU A 263 -4.16 -0.89 44.36
CA GLU A 263 -2.78 -0.78 44.80
C GLU A 263 -1.80 -0.66 43.62
N ASP A 264 -2.02 -1.40 42.54
CA ASP A 264 -1.18 -1.36 41.34
C ASP A 264 -1.37 -0.03 40.59
N ILE A 265 -2.60 0.50 40.58
CA ILE A 265 -2.89 1.82 40.02
C ILE A 265 -2.12 2.90 40.80
N LYS A 266 -2.20 2.90 42.14
CA LYS A 266 -1.46 3.85 42.97
C LYS A 266 0.05 3.74 42.80
N ALA A 267 0.59 2.52 42.73
CA ALA A 267 2.02 2.32 42.50
C ALA A 267 2.48 2.88 41.15
N ALA A 268 1.68 2.69 40.10
CA ALA A 268 1.95 3.25 38.78
C ALA A 268 1.84 4.80 38.76
N GLU A 269 0.88 5.36 39.49
CA GLU A 269 0.72 6.80 39.66
C GLU A 269 1.92 7.41 40.40
N ASP A 270 2.33 6.82 41.51
CA ASP A 270 3.49 7.27 42.30
C ASP A 270 4.79 7.21 41.48
N GLU A 271 4.99 6.15 40.69
CA GLU A 271 6.13 6.05 39.79
C GLU A 271 6.10 7.14 38.71
N THR A 272 4.92 7.39 38.13
CA THR A 272 4.73 8.42 37.10
C THR A 272 5.01 9.82 37.67
N MET A 273 4.49 10.12 38.86
CA MET A 273 4.74 11.38 39.56
C MET A 273 6.22 11.54 39.91
N SER A 274 6.87 10.48 40.35
CA SER A 274 8.31 10.48 40.63
C SER A 274 9.13 10.79 39.37
N ARG A 275 8.73 10.26 38.20
CA ARG A 275 9.37 10.58 36.91
C ARG A 275 9.14 12.03 36.50
N LEU A 276 7.92 12.55 36.65
CA LEU A 276 7.60 13.95 36.34
C LEU A 276 8.41 14.92 37.19
N ARG A 277 8.50 14.68 38.51
CA ARG A 277 9.35 15.49 39.41
C ARG A 277 10.83 15.48 39.01
N ARG A 278 11.37 14.31 38.61
CA ARG A 278 12.76 14.22 38.11
C ARG A 278 12.97 14.99 36.81
N VAL A 279 11.97 15.04 35.93
CA VAL A 279 12.02 15.85 34.71
C VAL A 279 12.02 17.33 35.06
N ASP A 280 11.17 17.76 35.99
CA ASP A 280 11.05 19.15 36.42
C ASP A 280 12.34 19.69 37.07
N VAL A 281 12.96 18.90 37.95
CA VAL A 281 14.29 19.24 38.52
C VAL A 281 15.32 19.44 37.39
N LYS A 282 15.36 18.52 36.43
CA LYS A 282 16.31 18.59 35.30
C LYS A 282 16.02 19.73 34.31
N THR A 283 14.78 20.20 34.20
CA THR A 283 14.44 21.36 33.37
C THR A 283 14.76 22.66 34.08
N THR A 284 14.51 22.72 35.39
CA THR A 284 14.84 23.86 36.25
C THR A 284 16.35 24.09 36.33
N GLU A 285 17.16 23.03 36.52
CA GLU A 285 18.63 23.09 36.47
C GLU A 285 19.18 23.62 35.14
N LYS A 286 18.40 23.52 34.06
CA LYS A 286 18.77 23.96 32.71
C LYS A 286 18.19 25.33 32.35
N GLY A 287 17.58 26.04 33.30
CA GLY A 287 16.96 27.35 33.08
C GLY A 287 15.75 27.32 32.14
N MET A 288 15.05 26.18 32.05
CA MET A 288 13.84 26.05 31.25
C MET A 288 12.60 26.06 32.17
N GLU A 289 11.87 27.18 32.20
CA GLU A 289 10.70 27.36 33.08
C GLU A 289 9.39 26.76 32.53
N THR A 290 9.37 26.24 31.30
CA THR A 290 8.13 25.86 30.59
C THR A 290 7.51 24.51 30.98
N GLY A 291 7.87 23.93 32.14
CA GLY A 291 7.39 22.61 32.57
C GLY A 291 6.50 22.59 33.82
N ARG A 292 6.46 23.68 34.59
CA ARG A 292 5.95 23.66 35.97
C ARG A 292 4.43 23.53 36.07
N GLU A 293 3.69 24.16 35.16
CA GLU A 293 2.22 24.10 35.14
C GLU A 293 1.68 22.70 34.84
N GLY A 294 2.37 21.92 34.01
CA GLY A 294 2.01 20.53 33.73
C GLY A 294 2.21 19.63 34.95
N LEU A 295 3.27 19.87 35.73
CA LEU A 295 3.52 19.15 36.97
C LEU A 295 2.46 19.50 38.02
N ILE A 296 2.12 20.77 38.18
CA ILE A 296 1.08 21.21 39.14
C ILE A 296 -0.26 20.54 38.82
N ARG A 297 -0.68 20.53 37.55
CA ARG A 297 -1.92 19.84 37.14
C ARG A 297 -1.89 18.34 37.41
N ALA A 298 -0.74 17.68 37.21
CA ALA A 298 -0.59 16.27 37.54
C ALA A 298 -0.61 16.03 39.06
N GLU A 299 -0.03 16.93 39.86
CA GLU A 299 -0.09 16.87 41.33
C GLU A 299 -1.52 17.05 41.84
N ASP A 300 -2.26 18.02 41.29
CA ASP A 300 -3.66 18.26 41.63
C ASP A 300 -4.55 17.05 41.26
N ALA A 301 -4.30 16.46 40.08
CA ALA A 301 -5.01 15.25 39.65
C ALA A 301 -4.66 14.03 40.51
N ALA A 302 -3.40 13.86 40.93
CA ALA A 302 -3.00 12.77 41.80
C ALA A 302 -3.67 12.81 43.19
N ILE A 303 -4.11 13.99 43.65
CA ILE A 303 -4.85 14.16 44.90
C ILE A 303 -6.35 13.85 44.72
N SER A 304 -6.87 13.92 43.49
CA SER A 304 -8.25 13.60 43.17
C SER A 304 -8.57 12.12 43.45
N PRO A 305 -9.80 11.77 43.86
CA PRO A 305 -10.22 10.37 43.97
C PRO A 305 -10.13 9.60 42.63
N SER A 306 -10.06 10.32 41.51
CA SER A 306 -9.84 9.74 40.18
C SER A 306 -8.36 9.63 39.77
N GLY A 307 -7.43 10.06 40.62
CA GLY A 307 -6.00 10.01 40.39
C GLY A 307 -5.54 10.70 39.10
N LEU A 308 -4.41 10.28 38.55
CA LEU A 308 -3.89 10.79 37.27
C LEU A 308 -4.81 10.46 36.09
N LEU A 309 -5.69 9.48 36.24
CA LEU A 309 -6.73 9.21 35.26
C LEU A 309 -7.74 10.37 35.18
N GLY A 310 -7.84 11.24 36.18
CA GLY A 310 -8.70 12.42 36.21
C GLY A 310 -8.28 13.59 35.31
N LEU A 311 -7.07 13.58 34.75
CA LEU A 311 -6.46 14.70 34.00
C LEU A 311 -7.27 15.21 32.79
N ILE A 312 -8.26 14.44 32.32
CA ILE A 312 -9.08 14.77 31.14
C ILE A 312 -10.31 15.61 31.51
N ARG A 313 -10.71 15.70 32.79
CA ARG A 313 -12.00 16.28 33.20
C ARG A 313 -11.97 17.70 33.76
N SER A 314 -10.82 18.35 33.86
CA SER A 314 -10.72 19.68 34.45
C SER A 314 -10.59 20.77 33.39
N HIS A 315 -11.65 21.02 32.62
CA HIS A 315 -11.99 22.32 32.01
C HIS A 315 -13.48 22.35 31.67
#